data_AF-A0A0G4PE91-F1
#
_entry.id   AF-A0A0G4PE91-F1
#
_cell.length_a   1.000
_cell.length_b   1.000
_cell.length_c   1.000
_cell.angle_alpha   90.00
_cell.angle_beta   90.00
_cell.angle_gamma   90.00
#
_symmetry.space_group_name_H-M   'P 1'
#
loop_
_entity.id
_entity.type
_entity.pdbx_description
1 polymer ?
#
loop_
_entity_poly.entity_id
_entity_poly.type
_entity_poly.pdbx_seq_one_letter_code
_entity_poly.pdbx_strand_id
1 'polypeptide(L)'
;MDSIEIDNTSIAKSSLSDNQRTVSHDTVETIPKASWQEKCHAFFRWMFTPLGACITIYGLNVVAWGGMLFLLMCNAAPAMCHPSCDSLDSSRRIWIEIDSQILNALFCVTGFGLAPWRIRDLYQWSFWRLGWSEGSRRKGLDRLAEIHKNWFLKFQELSVLPIKAQKHYPSIEQAPPTPSWKMDVVVWGNILNTVFQICLAACMWAWNRFDRPSWTTGLFVGLACVVAGVPGILMWLEKKRLKKASEHPGALLLIPRATQPIIPGGRSGDCNAVNSES
;
A
#
# COMPACT_ATOMS: atom_id res chain seq x y z
N MET A 1 1.03 9.96 -88.82
CA MET A 1 0.86 11.38 -89.16
C MET A 1 0.09 12.02 -88.02
N ASP A 2 0.82 12.82 -87.25
CA ASP A 2 0.42 14.14 -86.77
C ASP A 2 -0.78 14.27 -85.81
N SER A 3 -0.42 14.41 -84.53
CA SER A 3 -0.75 15.54 -83.65
C SER A 3 -2.18 16.09 -83.60
N ILE A 4 -2.75 16.07 -82.38
CA ILE A 4 -3.74 17.04 -81.90
C ILE A 4 -3.21 17.68 -80.61
N GLU A 5 -3.65 18.91 -80.36
CA GLU A 5 -2.97 19.99 -79.63
C GLU A 5 -3.77 20.46 -78.38
N ILE A 6 -3.05 21.02 -77.39
CA ILE A 6 -3.52 21.87 -76.26
C ILE A 6 -4.54 21.22 -75.28
N ASP A 7 -4.07 20.81 -74.10
CA ASP A 7 -3.93 21.63 -72.88
C ASP A 7 -5.28 22.04 -72.25
N ASN A 8 -5.46 21.59 -71.01
CA ASN A 8 -6.49 22.09 -70.12
C ASN A 8 -5.98 22.06 -68.68
N THR A 9 -5.70 23.27 -68.19
CA THR A 9 -6.30 23.74 -66.93
C THR A 9 -5.75 23.06 -65.68
N SER A 10 -4.66 23.64 -65.18
CA SER A 10 -4.52 24.26 -63.83
C SER A 10 -5.02 23.55 -62.54
N ILE A 11 -5.46 22.29 -62.61
CA ILE A 11 -5.83 21.42 -61.48
C ILE A 11 -4.56 20.71 -60.97
N ALA A 12 -3.49 21.48 -60.77
CA ALA A 12 -2.28 21.10 -60.05
C ALA A 12 -1.95 22.13 -58.94
N LYS A 13 -2.88 23.05 -58.64
CA LYS A 13 -2.81 24.02 -57.54
C LYS A 13 -3.14 23.43 -56.15
N SER A 14 -3.23 22.11 -56.02
CA SER A 14 -3.68 21.42 -54.80
C SER A 14 -2.62 20.57 -54.08
N SER A 15 -1.39 20.48 -54.60
CA SER A 15 -0.39 19.51 -54.15
C SER A 15 1.00 20.09 -53.81
N LEU A 16 1.12 21.42 -53.64
CA LEU A 16 2.43 22.04 -53.32
C LEU A 16 2.35 23.23 -52.36
N SER A 17 1.93 22.98 -51.12
CA SER A 17 2.32 23.78 -49.95
C SER A 17 2.26 22.94 -48.67
N ASP A 18 3.25 22.07 -48.51
CA ASP A 18 3.51 21.33 -47.26
C ASP A 18 3.89 22.33 -46.16
N ASN A 19 2.88 22.89 -45.47
CA ASN A 19 3.10 23.93 -44.48
C ASN A 19 3.43 23.31 -43.11
N GLN A 20 4.72 22.95 -43.00
CA GLN A 20 5.53 22.87 -41.79
C GLN A 20 4.79 23.21 -40.48
N ARG A 21 4.22 22.18 -39.83
CA ARG A 21 3.81 22.26 -38.43
C ARG A 21 4.74 21.41 -37.59
N THR A 22 5.80 22.04 -37.09
CA THR A 22 6.72 21.47 -36.10
C THR A 22 5.93 21.11 -34.83
N VAL A 23 5.62 19.83 -34.66
CA VAL A 23 4.99 19.33 -33.42
C VAL A 23 6.09 19.21 -32.36
N SER A 24 6.16 20.17 -31.46
CA SER A 24 7.05 20.14 -30.30
C SER A 24 6.68 18.96 -29.40
N HIS A 25 7.46 17.88 -29.45
CA HIS A 25 7.17 16.63 -28.76
C HIS A 25 7.75 16.59 -27.33
N ASP A 26 7.56 17.66 -26.58
CA ASP A 26 7.93 17.80 -25.15
C ASP A 26 6.70 18.09 -24.28
N THR A 27 5.74 17.16 -24.31
CA THR A 27 4.73 17.07 -23.25
C THR A 27 5.08 15.87 -22.38
N VAL A 28 5.81 16.11 -21.29
CA VAL A 28 5.82 15.17 -20.16
C VAL A 28 4.37 15.02 -19.72
N GLU A 29 3.77 13.86 -20.01
CA GLU A 29 2.38 13.58 -19.68
C GLU A 29 2.24 13.49 -18.16
N THR A 30 2.00 14.65 -17.53
CA THR A 30 1.80 14.73 -16.08
C THR A 30 0.48 14.06 -15.75
N ILE A 31 0.54 12.78 -15.39
CA ILE A 31 -0.60 11.97 -14.92
C ILE A 31 -1.46 12.85 -13.99
N PRO A 32 -2.72 13.17 -14.35
CA PRO A 32 -3.53 14.09 -13.58
C PRO A 32 -3.68 13.53 -12.17
N LYS A 33 -3.23 14.31 -11.18
CA LYS A 33 -3.35 13.94 -9.76
C LYS A 33 -4.84 13.88 -9.43
N ALA A 34 -5.40 12.66 -9.43
CA ALA A 34 -6.81 12.39 -9.19
C ALA A 34 -7.38 13.32 -8.11
N SER A 35 -8.42 14.06 -8.48
CA SER A 35 -8.95 15.19 -7.73
C SER A 35 -9.32 14.77 -6.32
N TRP A 36 -9.17 15.69 -5.36
CA TRP A 36 -9.63 15.46 -3.99
C TRP A 36 -11.12 15.08 -3.96
N GLN A 37 -11.92 15.64 -4.87
CA GLN A 37 -13.35 15.30 -5.00
C GLN A 37 -13.57 13.85 -5.45
N GLU A 38 -12.80 13.34 -6.41
CA GLU A 38 -12.89 11.94 -6.88
C GLU A 38 -12.55 10.95 -5.76
N LYS A 39 -11.50 11.27 -4.99
CA LYS A 39 -11.09 10.47 -3.82
C LYS A 39 -12.14 10.49 -2.72
N CYS A 40 -12.71 11.66 -2.41
CA CYS A 40 -13.81 11.78 -1.46
C CYS A 40 -15.05 10.97 -1.92
N HIS A 41 -15.45 11.09 -3.19
CA HIS A 41 -16.59 10.36 -3.73
C HIS A 41 -16.36 8.84 -3.73
N ALA A 42 -15.15 8.38 -4.09
CA ALA A 42 -14.76 6.97 -3.97
C ALA A 42 -14.79 6.48 -2.51
N PHE A 43 -14.36 7.31 -1.56
CA PHE A 43 -14.41 7.02 -0.13
C PHE A 43 -15.84 6.93 0.40
N PHE A 44 -16.73 7.86 0.05
CA PHE A 44 -18.15 7.78 0.43
C PHE A 44 -18.83 6.53 -0.16
N ARG A 45 -18.56 6.18 -1.42
CA ARG A 45 -19.09 4.95 -2.01
C ARG A 45 -18.57 3.68 -1.32
N TRP A 46 -17.32 3.68 -0.88
CA TRP A 46 -16.76 2.61 -0.05
C TRP A 46 -17.40 2.58 1.37
N MET A 47 -17.63 3.74 1.98
CA MET A 47 -18.26 3.89 3.29
C MET A 47 -19.68 3.28 3.31
N PHE A 48 -20.45 3.39 2.23
CA PHE A 48 -21.78 2.77 2.11
C PHE A 48 -21.76 1.29 1.66
N THR A 49 -20.58 0.68 1.46
CA THR A 49 -20.46 -0.78 1.33
C THR A 49 -20.65 -1.41 2.72
N PRO A 50 -21.35 -2.54 2.92
CA PRO A 50 -21.67 -3.07 4.26
C PRO A 50 -20.45 -3.24 5.18
N LEU A 51 -19.34 -3.76 4.65
CA LEU A 51 -18.07 -3.87 5.39
C LEU A 51 -17.42 -2.50 5.67
N GLY A 52 -17.48 -1.56 4.71
CA GLY A 52 -16.99 -0.20 4.89
C GLY A 52 -17.80 0.62 5.90
N ALA A 53 -19.11 0.39 5.96
CA ALA A 53 -20.02 1.01 6.91
C ALA A 53 -19.70 0.55 8.35
N CYS A 54 -19.57 -0.77 8.56
CA CYS A 54 -19.16 -1.33 9.85
C CYS A 54 -17.79 -0.79 10.32
N ILE A 55 -16.79 -0.75 9.42
CA ILE A 55 -15.47 -0.18 9.74
C ILE A 55 -15.55 1.33 10.04
N THR A 56 -16.35 2.08 9.30
CA THR A 56 -16.50 3.53 9.51
C THR A 56 -17.21 3.83 10.82
N ILE A 57 -18.32 3.14 11.12
CA ILE A 57 -19.03 3.28 12.40
C ILE A 57 -18.12 2.92 13.57
N TYR A 58 -17.36 1.83 13.47
CA TYR A 58 -16.36 1.44 14.48
C TYR A 58 -15.28 2.52 14.64
N GLY A 59 -14.70 3.02 13.54
CA GLY A 59 -13.68 4.07 13.57
C GLY A 59 -14.19 5.38 14.16
N LEU A 60 -15.41 5.81 13.81
CA LEU A 60 -16.05 6.98 14.39
C LEU A 60 -16.31 6.81 15.89
N ASN A 61 -16.70 5.61 16.36
CA ASN A 61 -16.82 5.33 17.79
C ASN A 61 -15.47 5.45 18.51
N VAL A 62 -14.42 4.83 17.99
CA VAL A 62 -13.06 4.93 18.57
C VAL A 62 -12.59 6.39 18.64
N VAL A 63 -12.85 7.19 17.60
CA VAL A 63 -12.49 8.62 17.59
C VAL A 63 -13.36 9.45 18.53
N ALA A 64 -14.66 9.17 18.62
CA ALA A 64 -15.58 9.91 19.50
C ALA A 64 -15.27 9.67 20.98
N TRP A 65 -15.22 8.41 21.42
CA TRP A 65 -14.89 8.05 22.81
C TRP A 65 -13.44 8.40 23.15
N GLY A 66 -12.50 8.23 22.20
CA GLY A 66 -11.09 8.59 22.38
C GLY A 66 -10.88 10.10 22.50
N GLY A 67 -11.57 10.88 21.67
CA GLY A 67 -11.58 12.34 21.74
C GLY A 67 -12.24 12.86 23.02
N MET A 68 -13.33 12.24 23.46
CA MET A 68 -13.98 12.56 24.72
C MET A 68 -13.04 12.33 25.91
N LEU A 69 -12.45 11.13 26.03
CA LEU A 69 -11.47 10.82 27.07
C LEU A 69 -10.31 11.83 27.08
N PHE A 70 -9.78 12.19 25.91
CA PHE A 70 -8.73 13.19 25.78
C PHE A 70 -9.17 14.58 26.29
N LEU A 71 -10.36 15.06 25.90
CA LEU A 71 -10.91 16.33 26.38
C LEU A 71 -11.10 16.34 27.91
N LEU A 72 -11.53 15.22 28.50
CA LEU A 72 -11.70 15.08 29.95
C LEU A 72 -10.36 15.06 30.70
N MET A 73 -9.33 14.42 30.15
CA MET A 73 -7.95 14.50 30.69
C MET A 73 -7.39 15.93 30.60
N CYS A 74 -7.65 16.64 29.49
CA CYS A 74 -7.20 18.01 29.28
C CYS A 74 -8.02 19.07 30.05
N ASN A 75 -8.85 18.68 31.03
CA ASN A 75 -9.66 19.59 31.85
C ASN A 75 -10.66 20.46 31.03
N ALA A 76 -10.98 20.09 29.79
CA ALA A 76 -11.79 20.89 28.87
C ALA A 76 -13.29 20.97 29.26
N ALA A 77 -13.73 20.17 30.24
CA ALA A 77 -15.06 20.21 30.84
C ALA A 77 -14.98 20.64 32.31
N PRO A 78 -14.83 21.94 32.62
CA PRO A 78 -14.83 22.45 34.00
C PRO A 78 -16.20 22.32 34.67
N ALA A 79 -17.30 22.30 33.89
CA ALA A 79 -18.66 22.17 34.39
C ALA A 79 -18.96 20.83 35.11
N MET A 80 -18.12 19.81 34.93
CA MET A 80 -18.25 18.51 35.63
C MET A 80 -17.47 18.43 36.96
N CYS A 81 -16.92 19.55 37.44
CA CYS A 81 -16.20 19.65 38.70
C CYS A 81 -17.11 20.03 39.88
N HIS A 82 -17.99 19.11 40.27
CA HIS A 82 -18.79 19.21 41.48
C HIS A 82 -18.66 17.89 42.29
N PRO A 83 -18.32 17.93 43.60
CA PRO A 83 -18.00 19.11 44.42
C PRO A 83 -16.57 19.66 44.22
N SER A 84 -15.63 18.87 43.67
CA SER A 84 -14.30 19.35 43.27
C SER A 84 -13.72 18.49 42.14
N CYS A 85 -12.84 19.07 41.29
CA CYS A 85 -12.27 18.38 40.13
C CYS A 85 -11.48 17.10 40.50
N ASP A 86 -10.91 17.05 41.70
CA ASP A 86 -10.04 15.96 42.13
C ASP A 86 -10.73 14.91 43.01
N SER A 87 -11.92 15.19 43.54
CA SER A 87 -12.70 14.22 44.33
C SER A 87 -13.00 12.92 43.56
N LEU A 88 -12.96 11.78 44.27
CA LEU A 88 -13.20 10.44 43.74
C LEU A 88 -14.57 10.28 43.06
N ASP A 89 -15.57 10.99 43.57
CA ASP A 89 -16.96 10.94 43.13
C ASP A 89 -17.34 11.97 42.06
N SER A 90 -16.39 12.82 41.63
CA SER A 90 -16.64 13.79 40.56
C SER A 90 -17.10 13.11 39.27
N SER A 91 -18.11 13.69 38.61
CA SER A 91 -18.69 13.11 37.38
C SER A 91 -17.66 12.98 36.24
N ARG A 92 -16.60 13.79 36.27
CA ARG A 92 -15.41 13.62 35.43
C ARG A 92 -14.77 12.23 35.56
N ARG A 93 -14.52 11.76 36.79
CA ARG A 93 -13.91 10.43 37.01
C ARG A 93 -14.85 9.30 36.60
N ILE A 94 -16.16 9.50 36.72
CA ILE A 94 -17.17 8.56 36.22
C ILE A 94 -17.08 8.44 34.69
N TRP A 95 -17.08 9.56 33.97
CA TRP A 95 -16.98 9.55 32.50
C TRP A 95 -15.63 9.03 32.00
N ILE A 96 -14.51 9.41 32.62
CA ILE A 96 -13.19 8.84 32.28
C ILE A 96 -13.18 7.32 32.41
N GLU A 97 -13.80 6.77 33.47
CA GLU A 97 -13.93 5.32 33.65
C GLU A 97 -14.77 4.70 32.51
N ILE A 98 -15.97 5.23 32.25
CA ILE A 98 -16.87 4.78 31.17
C ILE A 98 -16.19 4.81 29.79
N ASP A 99 -15.62 5.95 29.41
CA ASP A 99 -14.93 6.14 28.13
C ASP A 99 -13.78 5.13 28.00
N SER A 100 -13.04 4.91 29.09
CA SER A 100 -11.90 3.99 29.10
C SER A 100 -12.32 2.51 28.99
N GLN A 101 -13.45 2.12 29.58
CA GLN A 101 -14.02 0.78 29.43
C GLN A 101 -14.52 0.54 28.00
N ILE A 102 -15.21 1.53 27.41
CA ILE A 102 -15.70 1.47 26.03
C ILE A 102 -14.51 1.39 25.04
N LEU A 103 -13.49 2.22 25.20
CA LEU A 103 -12.28 2.17 24.38
C LEU A 103 -11.52 0.86 24.55
N ASN A 104 -11.39 0.35 25.77
CA ASN A 104 -10.79 -0.95 26.04
C ASN A 104 -11.57 -2.08 25.32
N ALA A 105 -12.91 -2.07 25.38
CA ALA A 105 -13.74 -3.03 24.67
C ALA A 105 -13.55 -2.92 23.14
N LEU A 106 -13.55 -1.70 22.58
CA LEU A 106 -13.33 -1.46 21.15
C LEU A 106 -11.96 -1.95 20.70
N PHE A 107 -10.88 -1.72 21.46
CA PHE A 107 -9.54 -2.20 21.14
C PHE A 107 -9.38 -3.71 21.38
N CYS A 108 -10.05 -4.29 22.36
CA CYS A 108 -10.10 -5.74 22.58
C CYS A 108 -10.80 -6.46 21.41
N VAL A 109 -11.89 -5.90 20.86
CA VAL A 109 -12.59 -6.48 19.69
C VAL A 109 -11.65 -6.62 18.49
N THR A 110 -10.83 -5.61 18.19
CA THR A 110 -9.84 -5.72 17.09
C THR A 110 -8.59 -6.49 17.49
N GLY A 111 -8.15 -6.41 18.76
CA GLY A 111 -7.01 -7.17 19.29
C GLY A 111 -7.23 -8.68 19.29
N PHE A 112 -8.43 -9.14 19.65
CA PHE A 112 -8.84 -10.54 19.67
C PHE A 112 -9.38 -11.00 18.31
N GLY A 113 -10.18 -10.20 17.60
CA GLY A 113 -10.67 -10.54 16.26
C GLY A 113 -9.54 -10.77 15.24
N LEU A 114 -8.41 -10.07 15.39
CA LEU A 114 -7.21 -10.28 14.57
C LEU A 114 -6.20 -11.26 15.20
N ALA A 115 -6.42 -11.74 16.44
CA ALA A 115 -5.47 -12.61 17.13
C ALA A 115 -5.15 -13.92 16.39
N PRO A 116 -6.11 -14.65 15.77
CA PRO A 116 -5.78 -15.89 15.06
C PRO A 116 -4.76 -15.68 13.93
N TRP A 117 -4.89 -14.58 13.19
CA TRP A 117 -3.96 -14.21 12.12
C TRP A 117 -2.59 -13.79 12.67
N ARG A 118 -2.55 -13.05 13.79
CA ARG A 118 -1.32 -12.63 14.46
C ARG A 118 -0.56 -13.82 15.07
N ILE A 119 -1.27 -14.76 15.67
CA ILE A 119 -0.71 -16.01 16.23
C ILE A 119 -0.16 -16.89 15.11
N ARG A 120 -0.89 -17.02 13.99
CA ARG A 120 -0.42 -17.71 12.79
C ARG A 120 0.90 -17.10 12.29
N ASP A 121 0.96 -15.78 12.12
CA ASP A 121 2.15 -15.09 11.63
C ASP A 121 3.33 -15.24 12.61
N LEU A 122 3.10 -15.17 13.93
CA LEU A 122 4.10 -15.47 14.96
C LEU A 122 4.57 -16.93 14.90
N TYR A 123 3.68 -17.88 14.63
CA TYR A 123 4.04 -19.29 14.47
C TYR A 123 4.98 -19.48 13.27
N GLN A 124 4.69 -18.92 12.09
CA GLN A 124 5.64 -18.96 10.97
C GLN A 124 6.97 -18.25 11.30
N TRP A 125 6.92 -17.16 12.06
CA TRP A 125 8.11 -16.43 12.49
C TRP A 125 8.99 -17.28 13.43
N SER A 126 8.38 -17.98 14.38
CA SER A 126 9.07 -18.94 15.26
C SER A 126 9.73 -20.05 14.45
N PHE A 127 9.06 -20.59 13.42
CA PHE A 127 9.68 -21.60 12.53
C PHE A 127 10.84 -21.03 11.69
N TRP A 128 10.79 -19.74 11.32
CA TRP A 128 11.88 -19.07 10.61
C TRP A 128 13.10 -18.77 11.50
N ARG A 129 12.88 -18.32 12.74
CA ARG A 129 13.95 -17.89 13.65
C ARG A 129 14.48 -19.01 14.54
N LEU A 130 13.60 -19.83 15.12
CA LEU A 130 13.90 -20.90 16.08
C LEU A 130 13.86 -22.30 15.46
N GLY A 131 13.55 -22.43 14.16
CA GLY A 131 13.50 -23.72 13.48
C GLY A 131 14.86 -24.41 13.45
N TRP A 132 14.92 -25.64 13.99
CA TRP A 132 16.16 -26.43 14.11
C TRP A 132 16.83 -26.74 12.75
N SER A 133 16.04 -26.97 11.70
CA SER A 133 16.55 -27.25 10.35
C SER A 133 16.50 -26.03 9.44
N GLU A 134 17.56 -25.80 8.65
CA GLU A 134 17.58 -24.73 7.63
C GLU A 134 16.41 -24.80 6.65
N GLY A 135 15.99 -26.00 6.26
CA GLY A 135 14.83 -26.20 5.38
C GLY A 135 13.53 -25.74 6.03
N SER A 136 13.41 -25.87 7.35
CA SER A 136 12.27 -25.32 8.12
C SER A 136 12.32 -23.80 8.16
N ARG A 137 13.52 -23.23 8.39
CA ARG A 137 13.75 -21.79 8.45
C ARG A 137 13.43 -21.09 7.13
N ARG A 138 13.86 -21.66 6.00
CA ARG A 138 13.53 -21.18 4.64
C ARG A 138 12.01 -21.22 4.40
N LYS A 139 11.36 -22.37 4.64
CA LYS A 139 9.90 -22.54 4.50
C LYS A 139 9.07 -21.55 5.33
N GLY A 140 9.50 -21.25 6.57
CA GLY A 140 8.85 -20.27 7.42
C GLY A 140 8.84 -18.87 6.79
N LEU A 141 10.01 -18.41 6.34
CA LEU A 141 10.16 -17.12 5.65
C LEU A 141 9.39 -17.07 4.33
N ASP A 142 9.35 -18.17 3.57
CA ASP A 142 8.62 -18.25 2.31
C ASP A 142 7.12 -18.05 2.51
N ARG A 143 6.52 -18.71 3.52
CA ARG A 143 5.11 -18.53 3.87
C ARG A 143 4.81 -17.11 4.39
N LEU A 144 5.69 -16.55 5.21
CA LEU A 144 5.60 -15.16 5.66
C LEU A 144 5.64 -14.17 4.49
N ALA A 145 6.54 -14.38 3.52
CA ALA A 145 6.65 -13.55 2.33
C ALA A 145 5.43 -13.70 1.40
N GLU A 146 4.85 -14.90 1.27
CA GLU A 146 3.62 -15.16 0.53
C GLU A 146 2.42 -14.41 1.12
N ILE A 147 2.26 -14.45 2.45
CA ILE A 147 1.22 -13.73 3.20
C ILE A 147 1.39 -12.21 3.03
N HIS A 148 2.61 -11.71 3.17
CA HIS A 148 2.93 -10.27 3.20
C HIS A 148 3.39 -9.69 1.86
N LYS A 149 3.21 -10.42 0.75
CA LYS A 149 3.67 -10.08 -0.62
C LYS A 149 3.30 -8.68 -1.12
N ASN A 150 2.26 -8.08 -0.55
CA ASN A 150 1.77 -6.73 -0.90
C ASN A 150 2.69 -5.60 -0.42
N TRP A 151 3.65 -5.88 0.46
CA TRP A 151 4.60 -4.89 1.02
C TRP A 151 5.99 -5.47 1.29
N PHE A 152 6.14 -6.78 1.48
CA PHE A 152 7.43 -7.43 1.69
C PHE A 152 7.95 -8.08 0.41
N LEU A 153 9.09 -7.59 -0.09
CA LEU A 153 9.89 -8.30 -1.10
C LEU A 153 10.98 -9.10 -0.41
N LYS A 154 10.91 -10.43 -0.53
CA LYS A 154 11.98 -11.32 -0.07
C LYS A 154 13.25 -11.09 -0.90
N PHE A 155 14.41 -11.13 -0.26
CA PHE A 155 15.67 -11.31 -0.98
C PHE A 155 15.67 -12.69 -1.66
N GLN A 156 15.53 -12.69 -2.98
CA GLN A 156 15.88 -13.84 -3.81
C GLN A 156 17.41 -13.91 -3.80
N GLU A 157 17.99 -14.83 -3.02
CA GLU A 157 19.38 -15.21 -3.27
C GLU A 157 19.49 -15.62 -4.74
N LEU A 158 20.49 -15.06 -5.42
CA LEU A 158 20.88 -15.45 -6.77
C LEU A 158 21.62 -16.80 -6.69
N SER A 159 20.95 -17.80 -6.15
CA SER A 159 21.46 -19.16 -5.97
C SER A 159 21.51 -19.88 -7.31
N VAL A 160 22.51 -19.49 -8.12
CA VAL A 160 23.11 -20.25 -9.23
C VAL A 160 22.08 -21.08 -10.03
N LEU A 161 21.08 -20.42 -10.62
CA LEU A 161 20.20 -21.10 -11.56
C LEU A 161 21.00 -21.48 -12.81
N PRO A 162 20.88 -22.72 -13.33
CA PRO A 162 21.50 -23.09 -14.59
C PRO A 162 20.88 -22.25 -15.72
N ILE A 163 21.74 -21.79 -16.62
CA ILE A 163 21.47 -20.81 -17.69
C ILE A 163 20.23 -21.16 -18.56
N LYS A 164 19.80 -22.43 -18.59
CA LYS A 164 18.63 -22.91 -19.35
C LYS A 164 17.26 -22.48 -18.81
N ALA A 165 17.15 -21.88 -17.61
CA ALA A 165 15.88 -21.36 -17.10
C ALA A 165 15.57 -19.91 -17.53
N GLN A 166 16.43 -19.27 -18.33
CA GLN A 166 16.28 -17.88 -18.77
C GLN A 166 15.26 -17.74 -19.92
N LYS A 167 13.99 -18.09 -19.67
CA LYS A 167 12.88 -17.63 -20.52
C LYS A 167 12.75 -16.12 -20.36
N HIS A 168 13.33 -15.40 -21.33
CA HIS A 168 13.23 -13.96 -21.59
C HIS A 168 12.27 -13.18 -20.68
N TYR A 169 12.76 -12.82 -19.49
CA TYR A 169 12.34 -11.63 -18.79
C TYR A 169 13.51 -10.66 -18.95
N PRO A 170 13.30 -9.41 -19.41
CA PRO A 170 14.34 -8.41 -19.33
C PRO A 170 14.74 -8.26 -17.85
N SER A 171 15.98 -7.88 -17.61
CA SER A 171 16.53 -7.64 -16.28
C SER A 171 15.81 -6.46 -15.62
N ILE A 172 14.59 -6.68 -15.13
CA ILE A 172 13.83 -5.64 -14.42
C ILE A 172 14.68 -5.26 -13.22
N GLU A 173 14.90 -3.95 -13.09
CA GLU A 173 15.50 -3.29 -11.95
C GLU A 173 14.54 -3.44 -10.75
N GLN A 174 14.49 -4.66 -10.22
CA GLN A 174 13.55 -5.04 -9.17
C GLN A 174 13.88 -4.27 -7.90
N ALA A 175 12.86 -3.65 -7.31
CA ALA A 175 12.99 -2.82 -6.13
C ALA A 175 13.83 -3.53 -5.05
N PRO A 176 14.81 -2.85 -4.42
CA PRO A 176 15.78 -3.51 -3.55
C PRO A 176 15.07 -4.30 -2.44
N PRO A 177 15.57 -5.50 -2.10
CA PRO A 177 14.89 -6.44 -1.22
C PRO A 177 14.50 -5.78 0.12
N THR A 178 13.32 -6.08 0.63
CA THR A 178 12.91 -5.58 1.94
C THR A 178 13.76 -6.27 3.01
N PRO A 179 14.50 -5.52 3.86
CA PRO A 179 15.36 -6.13 4.86
C PRO A 179 14.53 -6.89 5.89
N SER A 180 15.01 -8.06 6.29
CA SER A 180 14.26 -9.05 7.08
C SER A 180 13.80 -8.53 8.45
N TRP A 181 14.56 -7.62 9.08
CA TRP A 181 14.20 -6.98 10.35
C TRP A 181 12.82 -6.31 10.34
N LYS A 182 12.36 -5.84 9.17
CA LYS A 182 11.03 -5.21 9.04
C LYS A 182 9.91 -6.21 9.25
N MET A 183 10.12 -7.49 8.90
CA MET A 183 9.17 -8.56 9.21
C MET A 183 9.15 -8.87 10.70
N ASP A 184 10.32 -8.91 11.37
CA ASP A 184 10.37 -9.10 12.82
C ASP A 184 9.60 -7.99 13.54
N VAL A 185 9.82 -6.71 13.20
CA VAL A 185 9.10 -5.57 13.79
C VAL A 185 7.59 -5.64 13.55
N VAL A 186 7.15 -6.02 12.35
CA VAL A 186 5.71 -6.14 12.05
C VAL A 186 5.06 -7.30 12.81
N VAL A 187 5.68 -8.48 12.84
CA VAL A 187 5.13 -9.64 13.56
C VAL A 187 5.11 -9.39 15.07
N TRP A 188 6.21 -8.90 15.64
CA TRP A 188 6.29 -8.60 17.08
C TRP A 188 5.38 -7.44 17.49
N GLY A 189 5.35 -6.33 16.77
CA GLY A 189 4.44 -5.22 17.08
C GLY A 189 2.96 -5.63 17.03
N ASN A 190 2.59 -6.45 16.04
CA ASN A 190 1.23 -6.97 15.92
C ASN A 190 0.85 -7.91 17.08
N ILE A 191 1.71 -8.86 17.48
CA ILE A 191 1.37 -9.73 18.62
C ILE A 191 1.45 -8.99 19.95
N LEU A 192 2.41 -8.09 20.14
CA LEU A 192 2.52 -7.25 21.35
C LEU A 192 1.27 -6.37 21.52
N ASN A 193 0.70 -5.86 20.43
CA ASN A 193 -0.60 -5.17 20.49
C ASN A 193 -1.69 -6.10 21.08
N THR A 194 -1.82 -7.35 20.61
CA THR A 194 -2.76 -8.31 21.22
C THR A 194 -2.43 -8.61 22.68
N VAL A 195 -1.15 -8.78 23.03
CA VAL A 195 -0.73 -9.01 24.43
C VAL A 195 -1.10 -7.83 25.32
N PHE A 196 -0.87 -6.58 24.90
CA PHE A 196 -1.29 -5.41 25.67
C PHE A 196 -2.81 -5.28 25.80
N GLN A 197 -3.60 -5.70 24.81
CA GLN A 197 -5.06 -5.81 24.98
C GLN A 197 -5.46 -6.88 26.02
N ILE A 198 -4.76 -8.04 26.06
CA ILE A 198 -4.98 -9.05 27.11
C ILE A 198 -4.63 -8.46 28.49
N CYS A 199 -3.48 -7.79 28.62
CA CYS A 199 -3.07 -7.15 29.88
C CYS A 199 -4.06 -6.05 30.33
N LEU A 200 -4.52 -5.21 29.41
CA LEU A 200 -5.53 -4.19 29.66
C LEU A 200 -6.85 -4.81 30.14
N ALA A 201 -7.36 -5.81 29.42
CA ALA A 201 -8.58 -6.52 29.79
C ALA A 201 -8.46 -7.21 31.16
N ALA A 202 -7.33 -7.89 31.43
CA ALA A 202 -7.06 -8.51 32.72
C ALA A 202 -7.01 -7.48 33.86
N CYS A 203 -6.33 -6.34 33.66
CA CYS A 203 -6.33 -5.27 34.65
C CYS A 203 -7.74 -4.66 34.84
N MET A 204 -8.54 -4.53 33.76
CA MET A 204 -9.91 -3.97 33.81
C MET A 204 -10.86 -4.88 34.56
N TRP A 205 -10.64 -6.18 34.47
CA TRP A 205 -11.43 -7.18 35.19
C TRP A 205 -10.98 -7.39 36.64
N ALA A 206 -9.69 -7.23 36.94
CA ALA A 206 -9.11 -7.51 38.25
C ALA A 206 -9.24 -6.39 39.30
N TRP A 207 -9.45 -5.13 38.89
CA TRP A 207 -9.51 -3.99 39.80
C TRP A 207 -10.82 -3.21 39.69
N ASN A 208 -11.43 -2.93 40.84
CA ASN A 208 -12.53 -1.98 40.96
C ASN A 208 -12.03 -0.54 40.73
N ARG A 209 -12.95 0.34 40.31
CA ARG A 209 -12.71 1.77 40.02
C ARG A 209 -11.89 2.53 41.09
N PHE A 210 -11.99 2.15 42.35
CA PHE A 210 -11.32 2.83 43.46
C PHE A 210 -9.86 2.39 43.68
N ASP A 211 -9.52 1.13 43.34
CA ASP A 211 -8.19 0.55 43.53
C ASP A 211 -7.31 0.68 42.27
N ARG A 212 -7.92 0.99 41.12
CA ARG A 212 -7.25 1.16 39.83
C ARG A 212 -6.36 2.41 39.82
N PRO A 213 -5.04 2.30 39.58
CA PRO A 213 -4.19 3.47 39.40
C PRO A 213 -4.57 4.20 38.10
N SER A 214 -4.81 5.50 38.17
CA SER A 214 -5.26 6.33 37.04
C SER A 214 -4.28 6.32 35.85
N TRP A 215 -2.99 6.13 36.10
CA TRP A 215 -1.96 6.06 35.06
C TRP A 215 -1.98 4.74 34.27
N THR A 216 -2.47 3.64 34.85
CA THR A 216 -2.30 2.29 34.26
C THR A 216 -3.05 2.15 32.94
N THR A 217 -4.30 2.63 32.88
CA THR A 217 -5.09 2.60 31.63
C THR A 217 -4.40 3.40 30.53
N GLY A 218 -4.00 4.64 30.82
CA GLY A 218 -3.37 5.53 29.85
C GLY A 218 -2.02 5.01 29.34
N LEU A 219 -1.19 4.45 30.23
CA LEU A 219 0.10 3.89 29.87
C LEU A 219 -0.03 2.70 28.93
N PHE A 220 -0.88 1.70 29.26
CA PHE A 220 -1.05 0.54 28.40
C PHE A 220 -1.75 0.87 27.08
N VAL A 221 -2.74 1.78 27.07
CA VAL A 221 -3.34 2.26 25.82
C VAL A 221 -2.30 2.97 24.95
N GLY A 222 -1.48 3.84 25.53
CA GLY A 222 -0.37 4.51 24.83
C GLY A 222 0.62 3.53 24.22
N LEU A 223 1.06 2.53 25.00
CA LEU A 223 1.95 1.46 24.52
C LEU A 223 1.30 0.64 23.38
N ALA A 224 0.03 0.24 23.53
CA ALA A 224 -0.71 -0.47 22.50
C ALA A 224 -0.83 0.33 21.20
N CYS A 225 -1.13 1.63 21.28
CA CYS A 225 -1.15 2.54 20.14
C CYS A 225 0.23 2.65 19.45
N VAL A 226 1.33 2.71 20.22
CA VAL A 226 2.69 2.75 19.66
C VAL A 226 3.02 1.45 18.93
N VAL A 227 2.80 0.28 19.54
CA VAL A 227 3.11 -1.01 18.88
C VAL A 227 2.14 -1.40 17.76
N ALA A 228 0.97 -0.76 17.67
CA ALA A 228 0.10 -0.83 16.49
C ALA A 228 0.56 0.13 15.38
N GLY A 229 0.94 1.36 15.74
CA GLY A 229 1.33 2.42 14.82
C GLY A 229 2.64 2.13 14.08
N VAL A 230 3.67 1.64 14.78
CA VAL A 230 5.00 1.39 14.18
C VAL A 230 4.93 0.35 13.02
N PRO A 231 4.33 -0.85 13.18
CA PRO A 231 4.08 -1.78 12.08
C PRO A 231 3.26 -1.16 10.94
N GLY A 232 2.18 -0.44 11.26
CA GLY A 232 1.31 0.17 10.25
C GLY A 232 2.03 1.18 9.37
N ILE A 233 2.82 2.07 9.98
CA ILE A 233 3.66 3.05 9.26
C ILE A 233 4.72 2.33 8.41
N LEU A 234 5.39 1.32 8.97
CA LEU A 234 6.44 0.57 8.27
C LEU A 234 5.88 -0.15 7.03
N MET A 235 4.76 -0.86 7.17
CA MET A 235 4.05 -1.50 6.06
C MET A 235 3.60 -0.49 5.00
N TRP A 236 3.12 0.69 5.40
CA TRP A 236 2.69 1.74 4.48
C TRP A 236 3.88 2.35 3.69
N LEU A 237 4.99 2.65 4.37
CA LEU A 237 6.22 3.14 3.74
C LEU A 237 6.77 2.13 2.72
N GLU A 238 6.81 0.85 3.09
CA GLU A 238 7.23 -0.23 2.19
C GLU A 238 6.28 -0.38 0.99
N LYS A 239 4.97 -0.45 1.22
CA LYS A 239 3.97 -0.50 0.14
C LYS A 239 4.06 0.70 -0.82
N LYS A 240 4.39 1.89 -0.29
CA LYS A 240 4.62 3.12 -1.09
C LYS A 240 5.93 3.04 -1.89
N ARG A 241 6.99 2.46 -1.31
CA ARG A 241 8.27 2.18 -2.00
C ARG A 241 8.07 1.22 -3.17
N LEU A 242 7.36 0.11 -2.94
CA LEU A 242 7.08 -0.88 -3.99
C LEU A 242 6.24 -0.31 -5.14
N LYS A 243 5.22 0.50 -4.83
CA LYS A 243 4.40 1.16 -5.87
C LYS A 243 5.23 2.05 -6.79
N LYS A 244 6.01 2.98 -6.21
CA LYS A 244 6.91 3.84 -6.99
C LYS A 244 7.86 3.04 -7.88
N ALA A 245 8.48 2.01 -7.30
CA ALA A 245 9.40 1.12 -8.00
C ALA A 245 8.72 0.15 -8.99
N SER A 246 7.39 0.15 -9.10
CA SER A 246 6.65 -0.51 -10.19
C SER A 246 6.20 0.49 -11.27
N GLU A 247 5.89 1.74 -10.88
CA GLU A 247 5.51 2.83 -11.78
C GLU A 247 6.69 3.27 -12.68
N HIS A 248 7.91 3.36 -12.13
CA HIS A 248 9.09 3.82 -12.87
C HIS A 248 9.60 2.84 -13.94
N PRO A 249 9.76 1.51 -13.68
CA PRO A 249 10.08 0.56 -14.75
C PRO A 249 8.90 0.33 -15.71
N GLY A 250 7.65 0.58 -15.29
CA GLY A 250 6.49 0.60 -16.18
C GLY A 250 6.56 1.73 -17.21
N ALA A 251 7.04 2.92 -16.82
CA ALA A 251 7.21 4.05 -17.74
C ALA A 251 8.26 3.77 -18.84
N LEU A 252 9.32 3.01 -18.55
CA LEU A 252 10.30 2.57 -19.55
C LEU A 252 9.77 1.47 -20.49
N LEU A 253 8.71 0.75 -20.10
CA LEU A 253 8.09 -0.30 -20.93
C LEU A 253 6.94 0.23 -21.83
N LEU A 254 6.56 1.50 -21.72
CA LEU A 254 5.59 2.14 -22.63
C LEU A 254 6.19 2.64 -23.95
N ILE A 255 7.44 2.30 -24.26
CA ILE A 255 8.02 2.48 -25.61
C ILE A 255 8.15 1.13 -26.36
N PRO A 256 7.06 0.60 -26.95
CA PRO A 256 7.15 -0.29 -28.10
C PRO A 256 6.96 0.44 -29.45
N ARG A 257 8.10 0.81 -30.04
CA ARG A 257 8.40 0.52 -31.46
C ARG A 257 7.34 0.90 -32.53
N ALA A 258 7.28 2.19 -32.88
CA ALA A 258 6.57 2.68 -34.07
C ALA A 258 7.51 3.42 -35.06
N THR A 259 8.66 2.81 -35.40
CA THR A 259 9.44 3.23 -36.58
C THR A 259 10.12 2.02 -37.22
N GLN A 260 9.42 1.42 -38.17
CA GLN A 260 10.03 0.68 -39.28
C GLN A 260 9.46 1.33 -40.54
N PRO A 261 10.28 1.96 -41.40
CA PRO A 261 9.78 2.51 -42.65
C PRO A 261 9.30 1.36 -43.54
N ILE A 262 8.00 1.33 -43.83
CA ILE A 262 7.47 0.46 -44.87
C ILE A 262 7.93 1.07 -46.20
N ILE A 263 8.92 0.44 -46.84
CA ILE A 263 9.32 0.81 -48.20
C ILE A 263 8.23 0.31 -49.15
N PRO A 264 7.53 1.19 -49.89
CA PRO A 264 6.54 0.77 -50.88
C PRO A 264 7.25 0.21 -52.11
N GLY A 265 6.76 -0.91 -52.65
CA GLY A 265 7.29 -1.49 -53.88
C GLY A 265 7.06 -0.59 -55.09
N GLY A 266 8.11 -0.37 -55.90
CA GLY A 266 8.08 0.40 -57.14
C GLY A 266 8.84 -0.32 -58.26
N ARG A 267 8.23 -0.37 -59.44
CA ARG A 267 8.63 -1.19 -60.60
C ARG A 267 9.71 -0.53 -61.48
N SER A 268 10.84 -1.23 -61.67
CA SER A 268 11.80 -1.18 -62.80
C SER A 268 12.83 -2.33 -62.61
N GLY A 269 13.59 -2.85 -63.58
CA GLY A 269 13.70 -2.64 -65.03
C GLY A 269 14.73 -3.62 -65.63
N ASP A 270 14.84 -3.75 -66.96
CA ASP A 270 15.67 -4.77 -67.62
C ASP A 270 17.19 -4.50 -67.64
N CYS A 271 18.02 -5.54 -67.45
CA CYS A 271 19.18 -5.83 -68.34
C CYS A 271 19.80 -7.22 -68.13
N ASN A 272 20.52 -7.71 -69.16
CA ASN A 272 20.96 -9.10 -69.35
C ASN A 272 22.37 -9.44 -68.80
N ALA A 273 22.58 -10.71 -68.40
CA ALA A 273 23.80 -11.54 -68.63
C ALA A 273 23.56 -12.97 -68.03
N VAL A 274 23.36 -14.04 -68.81
CA VAL A 274 24.34 -14.87 -69.57
C VAL A 274 24.96 -16.03 -68.74
N ASN A 275 24.63 -17.27 -69.16
CA ASN A 275 25.32 -18.57 -68.94
C ASN A 275 25.40 -19.13 -67.50
N SER A 276 25.44 -20.46 -67.24
CA SER A 276 25.21 -21.68 -68.05
C SER A 276 25.08 -22.90 -67.11
N GLU A 277 24.54 -24.02 -67.64
CA GLU A 277 24.80 -25.45 -67.33
C GLU A 277 25.82 -25.80 -66.20
N SER A 278 25.61 -26.80 -65.31
CA SER A 278 24.74 -28.01 -65.35
C SER A 278 24.30 -28.46 -63.96
#